data_AF-A0A2T2UM50-F1
#
_entry.id   AF-A0A2T2UM50-F1
#
_cell.length_a   1.000
_cell.length_b   1.000
_cell.length_c   1.000
_cell.angle_alpha   90.00
_cell.angle_beta   90.00
_cell.angle_gamma   90.00
#
_symmetry.space_group_name_H-M   'P 1'
#
loop_
_entity.id
_entity.type
_entity.pdbx_description
1 polymer ?
#
loop_
_entity_poly.entity_id
_entity_poly.type
_entity_poly.pdbx_seq_one_letter_code
_entity_poly.pdbx_strand_id
1 'polypeptide(L)'
;MNRYRSWWQGPHSGDRGAVVLALVIGIGLAFAPDPQDTAWVRPLAAAALVTAMAALLGTHRGLRYLANAAALAALALAAAAVYRGDVERPGLTLLGAVDIARTDQIVASAALLAATAALWSLWMRRRTWRRIGVVALGAAIVALPVAAGFGALLSAQAGEPEPVWAGALRIALVLVLAPGVLLLGQPRAGQGGRRVGAWGFLAAALVVTAGPMALAQWLHSQELARVHRASEQRLARVADQLRVQTNATVLSLERMARAWAWQGRPEQNDWKTDAWLFVDHHEEIRAVAWVDPAYDVRWLVPLSGLEDLAASNLGDRAATRAALERAERGEGSVMSAPSRGAEGHARALLAVPVEERAQA
;
A
#
# COMPACT_ATOMS: atom_id res chain seq x y z
N MET A 1 -73.63 -37.85 10.90
CA MET A 1 -73.16 -36.60 10.25
C MET A 1 -71.66 -36.46 10.41
N ASN A 2 -70.92 -37.13 9.54
CA ASN A 2 -69.46 -37.10 9.46
C ASN A 2 -69.13 -37.59 8.04
N ARG A 3 -68.57 -36.73 7.18
CA ARG A 3 -67.93 -36.99 5.87
C ARG A 3 -68.02 -35.72 5.03
N TYR A 4 -66.92 -34.99 4.90
CA TYR A 4 -66.47 -34.30 3.68
C TYR A 4 -65.16 -33.57 4.00
N ARG A 5 -64.04 -34.31 3.99
CA ARG A 5 -62.69 -33.72 4.11
C ARG A 5 -61.63 -34.69 3.58
N SER A 6 -61.55 -34.87 2.26
CA SER A 6 -60.43 -35.60 1.65
C SER A 6 -60.31 -35.45 0.12
N TRP A 7 -60.05 -34.25 -0.42
CA TRP A 7 -59.73 -34.10 -1.86
C TRP A 7 -58.71 -33.00 -2.19
N TRP A 8 -57.74 -32.75 -1.32
CA TRP A 8 -56.58 -31.91 -1.67
C TRP A 8 -55.27 -32.58 -1.24
N GLN A 9 -54.91 -33.65 -1.95
CA GLN A 9 -53.53 -34.13 -2.00
C GLN A 9 -52.79 -33.30 -3.06
N GLY A 10 -52.31 -32.12 -2.64
CA GLY A 10 -51.35 -31.34 -3.42
C GLY A 10 -49.99 -32.04 -3.46
N PRO A 11 -49.16 -31.74 -4.47
CA PRO A 11 -47.93 -32.46 -4.79
C PRO A 11 -46.99 -32.53 -3.59
N HIS A 12 -46.40 -33.72 -3.40
CA HIS A 12 -45.55 -34.10 -2.28
C HIS A 12 -44.56 -32.98 -1.89
N SER A 13 -44.64 -32.55 -0.63
CA SER A 13 -43.77 -31.55 -0.01
C SER A 13 -42.28 -31.94 0.07
N GLY A 14 -41.92 -33.14 -0.40
CA GLY A 14 -40.54 -33.60 -0.48
C GLY A 14 -39.70 -32.90 -1.55
N ASP A 15 -40.32 -32.40 -2.62
CA ASP A 15 -39.56 -32.01 -3.82
C ASP A 15 -38.97 -30.58 -3.76
N ARG A 16 -39.57 -29.69 -2.95
CA ARG A 16 -39.07 -28.30 -2.80
C ARG A 16 -37.76 -28.21 -2.04
N GLY A 17 -37.43 -29.21 -1.22
CA GLY A 17 -36.14 -29.30 -0.54
C GLY A 17 -35.01 -29.67 -1.51
N ALA A 18 -35.29 -30.54 -2.47
CA ALA A 18 -34.33 -30.99 -3.47
C ALA A 18 -33.91 -29.85 -4.41
N VAL A 19 -34.85 -29.00 -4.83
CA VAL A 19 -34.56 -27.86 -5.72
C VAL A 19 -33.64 -26.83 -5.05
N VAL A 20 -33.85 -26.51 -3.78
CA VAL A 20 -32.99 -25.57 -3.05
C VAL A 20 -31.60 -26.15 -2.82
N LEU A 21 -31.51 -27.45 -2.50
CA LEU A 21 -30.23 -28.14 -2.35
C LEU A 21 -29.45 -28.17 -3.67
N ALA A 22 -30.12 -28.49 -4.78
CA ALA A 22 -29.51 -28.51 -6.12
C ALA A 22 -29.02 -27.12 -6.56
N LEU A 23 -29.73 -26.05 -6.20
CA LEU A 23 -29.34 -24.67 -6.54
C LEU A 23 -28.13 -24.20 -5.71
N VAL A 24 -28.04 -24.60 -4.44
CA VAL A 24 -26.86 -24.33 -3.59
C VAL A 24 -25.64 -25.12 -4.04
N ILE A 25 -25.81 -26.41 -4.41
CA ILE A 25 -24.73 -27.25 -4.94
C ILE A 25 -24.27 -26.73 -6.31
N GLY A 26 -25.19 -26.30 -7.18
CA GLY A 26 -24.88 -25.72 -8.48
C GLY A 26 -24.09 -24.41 -8.40
N ILE A 27 -24.43 -23.53 -7.45
CA ILE A 27 -23.65 -22.31 -7.18
C ILE A 27 -22.26 -22.66 -6.63
N GLY A 28 -22.15 -23.65 -5.74
CA GLY A 28 -20.85 -24.11 -5.23
C GLY A 28 -19.93 -24.68 -6.33
N LEU A 29 -20.50 -25.41 -7.29
CA LEU A 29 -19.75 -25.97 -8.43
C LEU A 29 -19.39 -24.93 -9.50
N ALA A 30 -20.20 -23.88 -9.68
CA ALA A 30 -19.90 -22.78 -10.59
C ALA A 30 -18.70 -21.92 -10.16
N PHE A 31 -18.28 -22.03 -8.90
CA PHE A 31 -17.09 -21.38 -8.34
C PHE A 31 -15.92 -22.37 -8.10
N ALA A 32 -15.97 -23.58 -8.68
CA ALA A 32 -14.85 -24.51 -8.61
C ALA A 32 -13.64 -23.93 -9.37
N PRO A 33 -12.48 -23.75 -8.71
CA PRO A 33 -11.33 -23.12 -9.33
C PRO A 33 -10.64 -24.05 -10.34
N ASP A 34 -9.87 -23.45 -11.24
CA ASP A 34 -8.90 -24.15 -12.07
C ASP A 34 -7.93 -24.93 -11.16
N PRO A 35 -7.75 -26.25 -11.34
CA PRO A 35 -6.95 -27.09 -10.43
C PRO A 35 -5.49 -26.65 -10.27
N GLN A 36 -4.98 -25.72 -11.09
CA GLN A 36 -3.61 -25.19 -10.96
C GLN A 36 -3.49 -23.89 -10.17
N ASP A 37 -4.58 -23.22 -9.80
CA ASP A 37 -4.52 -21.96 -9.06
C ASP A 37 -4.53 -22.23 -7.54
N THR A 38 -3.47 -21.82 -6.84
CA THR A 38 -3.30 -22.04 -5.39
C THR A 38 -4.24 -21.17 -4.54
N ALA A 39 -5.07 -20.32 -5.18
CA ALA A 39 -6.04 -19.44 -4.53
C ALA A 39 -7.31 -20.15 -3.99
N TRP A 40 -7.18 -21.32 -3.36
CA TRP A 40 -8.30 -22.10 -2.79
C TRP A 40 -9.00 -21.42 -1.60
N VAL A 41 -8.38 -20.40 -0.99
CA VAL A 41 -8.93 -19.66 0.16
C VAL A 41 -10.21 -18.91 -0.23
N ARG A 42 -10.26 -18.34 -1.44
CA ARG A 42 -11.40 -17.58 -1.95
C ARG A 42 -12.67 -18.41 -2.17
N PRO A 43 -12.64 -19.58 -2.87
CA PRO A 43 -13.83 -20.41 -3.04
C PRO A 43 -14.31 -21.03 -1.72
N LEU A 44 -13.40 -21.38 -0.79
CA LEU A 44 -13.78 -21.86 0.55
C LEU A 44 -14.54 -20.80 1.36
N ALA A 45 -14.05 -19.56 1.34
CA ALA A 45 -14.71 -18.45 2.02
C ALA A 45 -16.08 -18.11 1.40
N ALA A 46 -16.19 -18.14 0.06
CA ALA A 46 -17.45 -17.98 -0.65
C ALA A 46 -18.45 -19.10 -0.31
N ALA A 47 -18.01 -20.36 -0.31
CA ALA A 47 -18.81 -21.51 0.07
C ALA A 47 -19.32 -21.41 1.52
N ALA A 48 -18.46 -20.99 2.45
CA ALA A 48 -18.85 -20.76 3.85
C ALA A 48 -20.00 -19.75 3.97
N LEU A 49 -19.94 -18.66 3.19
CA LEU A 49 -20.93 -17.58 3.19
C LEU A 49 -22.28 -18.04 2.62
N VAL A 50 -22.27 -18.77 1.50
CA VAL A 50 -23.49 -19.36 0.90
C VAL A 50 -24.13 -20.35 1.87
N THR A 51 -23.34 -21.18 2.54
CA THR A 51 -23.84 -22.18 3.49
C THR A 51 -24.42 -21.53 4.74
N ALA A 52 -23.83 -20.42 5.21
CA ALA A 52 -24.39 -19.61 6.30
C ALA A 52 -25.74 -18.97 5.91
N MET A 53 -25.88 -18.46 4.68
CA MET A 53 -27.16 -17.94 4.18
C MET A 53 -28.24 -19.03 4.09
N ALA A 54 -27.88 -20.23 3.61
CA ALA A 54 -28.79 -21.37 3.56
C ALA A 54 -29.28 -21.78 4.96
N ALA A 55 -28.39 -21.76 5.95
CA ALA A 55 -28.74 -22.01 7.35
C ALA A 55 -29.80 -21.03 7.86
N LEU A 56 -29.62 -19.73 7.57
CA LEU A 56 -30.53 -18.68 7.98
C LEU A 56 -31.92 -18.82 7.34
N LEU A 57 -31.99 -19.09 6.04
CA LEU A 57 -33.26 -19.37 5.38
C LEU A 57 -33.97 -20.59 5.99
N GLY A 58 -33.20 -21.64 6.33
CA GLY A 58 -33.71 -22.83 7.02
C GLY A 58 -34.33 -22.48 8.38
N THR A 59 -33.67 -21.63 9.17
CA THR A 59 -34.21 -21.19 10.47
C THR A 59 -35.52 -20.44 10.34
N HIS A 60 -35.64 -19.57 9.32
CA HIS A 60 -36.83 -18.77 9.07
C HIS A 60 -38.02 -19.64 8.64
N ARG A 61 -37.77 -20.72 7.88
CA ARG A 61 -38.82 -21.68 7.46
C ARG A 61 -39.15 -22.77 8.48
N GLY A 62 -38.47 -22.79 9.64
CA GLY A 62 -38.69 -23.78 10.69
C GLY A 62 -38.01 -25.13 10.44
N LEU A 63 -37.12 -25.23 9.44
CA LEU A 63 -36.36 -26.44 9.10
C LEU A 63 -35.12 -26.57 9.99
N ARG A 64 -35.34 -26.88 11.28
CA ARG A 64 -34.29 -26.81 12.33
C ARG A 64 -33.07 -27.69 12.04
N TYR A 65 -33.28 -28.94 11.60
CA TYR A 65 -32.17 -29.89 11.38
C TYR A 65 -31.28 -29.48 10.19
N LEU A 66 -31.88 -29.05 9.08
CA LEU A 66 -31.13 -28.56 7.92
C LEU A 66 -30.38 -27.26 8.22
N ALA A 67 -30.98 -26.36 9.00
CA ALA A 67 -30.33 -25.13 9.42
C ALA A 67 -29.11 -25.39 10.31
N ASN A 68 -29.20 -26.36 11.23
CA ASN A 68 -28.07 -26.75 12.08
C ASN A 68 -26.92 -27.34 11.26
N ALA A 69 -27.22 -28.25 10.33
CA ALA A 69 -26.21 -28.87 9.48
C ALA A 69 -25.49 -27.83 8.60
N ALA A 70 -26.25 -26.90 8.01
CA ALA A 70 -25.68 -25.83 7.19
C ALA A 70 -24.83 -24.83 7.99
N ALA A 71 -25.24 -24.47 9.21
CA ALA A 71 -24.46 -23.56 10.06
C ALA A 71 -23.12 -24.19 10.51
N LEU A 72 -23.12 -25.49 10.84
CA LEU A 72 -21.90 -26.22 11.20
C LEU A 72 -20.96 -26.35 10.00
N ALA A 73 -21.49 -26.65 8.82
CA ALA A 73 -20.71 -26.70 7.58
C ALA A 73 -20.08 -25.33 7.25
N ALA A 74 -20.83 -24.24 7.42
CA ALA A 74 -20.31 -22.88 7.23
C ALA A 74 -19.17 -22.55 8.19
N LEU A 75 -19.30 -22.92 9.47
CA LEU A 75 -18.27 -22.70 10.49
C LEU A 75 -16.98 -23.48 10.15
N ALA A 76 -17.12 -24.75 9.74
CA ALA A 76 -16.00 -25.61 9.39
C ALA A 76 -15.24 -25.08 8.15
N LEU A 77 -15.98 -24.63 7.13
CA LEU A 77 -15.38 -24.06 5.92
C LEU A 77 -14.67 -22.73 6.20
N ALA A 78 -15.27 -21.87 7.04
CA ALA A 78 -14.64 -20.61 7.45
C ALA A 78 -13.35 -20.85 8.26
N ALA A 79 -13.39 -21.78 9.23
CA ALA A 79 -12.23 -22.14 10.03
C ALA A 79 -11.10 -22.76 9.18
N ALA A 80 -11.44 -23.60 8.20
CA ALA A 80 -10.47 -24.16 7.27
C ALA A 80 -9.82 -23.09 6.37
N ALA A 81 -10.57 -22.07 5.97
CA ALA A 81 -10.05 -20.95 5.19
C ALA A 81 -9.07 -20.09 6.00
N VAL A 82 -9.38 -19.79 7.27
CA VAL A 82 -8.46 -19.07 8.18
C VAL A 82 -7.18 -19.89 8.41
N TYR A 83 -7.33 -21.17 8.76
CA TYR A 83 -6.20 -22.01 9.13
C TYR A 83 -5.20 -22.22 7.99
N ARG A 84 -5.66 -22.36 6.74
CA ARG A 84 -4.75 -22.51 5.59
C ARG A 84 -4.11 -21.20 5.15
N GLY A 85 -4.81 -20.06 5.28
CA GLY A 85 -4.27 -18.76 4.90
C GLY A 85 -2.99 -18.39 5.67
N ASP A 86 -2.87 -18.83 6.93
CA ASP A 86 -1.70 -18.57 7.78
C ASP A 86 -0.52 -19.54 7.54
N VAL A 87 -0.76 -20.73 6.96
CA VAL A 87 0.26 -21.78 6.84
C VAL A 87 1.14 -21.62 5.59
N GLU A 88 0.64 -21.01 4.51
CA GLU A 88 1.35 -20.97 3.22
C GLU A 88 2.33 -19.79 3.05
N ARG A 89 2.49 -18.90 4.05
CA ARG A 89 3.37 -17.72 3.90
C ARG A 89 4.41 -17.51 5.01
N PRO A 90 5.32 -18.47 5.24
CA PRO A 90 6.51 -18.21 6.04
C PRO A 90 7.50 -17.35 5.22
N GLY A 91 7.61 -16.05 5.52
CA GLY A 91 8.71 -15.21 5.00
C GLY A 91 8.36 -13.81 4.51
N LEU A 92 7.11 -13.35 4.55
CA LEU A 92 6.80 -11.94 4.21
C LEU A 92 7.18 -11.01 5.36
N THR A 93 8.01 -10.00 5.04
CA THR A 93 8.39 -8.92 5.95
C THR A 93 7.16 -8.15 6.44
N LEU A 94 7.24 -7.64 7.68
CA LEU A 94 6.17 -6.98 8.45
C LEU A 94 5.40 -5.88 7.70
N LEU A 95 5.96 -5.30 6.64
CA LEU A 95 5.33 -4.25 5.82
C LEU A 95 4.59 -4.79 4.58
N GLY A 96 5.01 -5.91 3.98
CA GLY A 96 4.30 -6.53 2.85
C GLY A 96 3.13 -7.44 3.27
N ALA A 97 3.14 -7.90 4.53
CA ALA A 97 2.07 -8.74 5.09
C ALA A 97 0.78 -7.96 5.41
N VAL A 98 0.82 -6.63 5.50
CA VAL A 98 -0.33 -5.83 5.96
C VAL A 98 -1.38 -5.59 4.86
N ASP A 99 -0.99 -5.60 3.58
CA ASP A 99 -1.88 -5.19 2.48
C ASP A 99 -2.71 -6.32 1.86
N ILE A 100 -2.16 -7.54 1.70
CA ILE A 100 -2.87 -8.65 1.05
C ILE A 100 -3.52 -9.59 2.06
N ALA A 101 -2.98 -9.70 3.29
CA ALA A 101 -3.56 -10.54 4.35
C ALA A 101 -4.91 -9.98 4.86
N ARG A 102 -5.19 -8.69 4.65
CA ARG A 102 -6.38 -8.03 5.19
C ARG A 102 -7.67 -8.50 4.52
N THR A 103 -7.72 -8.62 3.19
CA THR A 103 -8.99 -8.91 2.50
C THR A 103 -9.49 -10.33 2.75
N ASP A 104 -8.61 -11.33 2.68
CA ASP A 104 -9.00 -12.73 2.89
C ASP A 104 -9.33 -13.02 4.37
N GLN A 105 -8.60 -12.42 5.33
CA GLN A 105 -8.94 -12.52 6.75
C GLN A 105 -10.25 -11.80 7.10
N ILE A 106 -10.57 -10.68 6.44
CA ILE A 106 -11.87 -10.00 6.60
C ILE A 106 -13.02 -10.88 6.11
N VAL A 107 -12.88 -11.57 4.98
CA VAL A 107 -13.94 -12.47 4.48
C VAL A 107 -14.08 -13.72 5.35
N ALA A 108 -12.97 -14.28 5.85
CA ALA A 108 -13.02 -15.46 6.70
C ALA A 108 -13.60 -15.14 8.10
N SER A 109 -13.26 -14.00 8.68
CA SER A 109 -13.88 -13.50 9.92
C SER A 109 -15.36 -13.15 9.72
N ALA A 110 -15.75 -12.66 8.52
CA ALA A 110 -17.15 -12.49 8.14
C ALA A 110 -17.95 -13.78 8.26
N ALA A 111 -17.43 -14.85 7.68
CA ALA A 111 -18.07 -16.15 7.64
C ALA A 111 -18.17 -16.79 9.04
N LEU A 112 -17.14 -16.63 9.88
CA LEU A 112 -17.14 -17.05 11.28
C LEU A 112 -18.20 -16.32 12.11
N LEU A 113 -18.31 -14.99 11.97
CA LEU A 113 -19.35 -14.20 12.64
C LEU A 113 -20.75 -14.59 12.14
N ALA A 114 -20.89 -14.87 10.84
CA ALA A 114 -22.14 -15.33 10.25
C ALA A 114 -22.61 -16.68 10.82
N ALA A 115 -21.69 -17.65 10.90
CA ALA A 115 -21.98 -18.99 11.38
C ALA A 115 -22.25 -19.03 12.90
N THR A 116 -21.48 -18.28 13.70
CA THR A 116 -21.68 -18.20 15.16
C THR A 116 -23.01 -17.56 15.53
N ALA A 117 -23.42 -16.50 14.85
CA ALA A 117 -24.73 -15.90 15.11
C ALA A 117 -25.89 -16.75 14.57
N ALA A 118 -25.70 -17.54 13.50
CA ALA A 118 -26.69 -18.54 13.09
C ALA A 118 -26.89 -19.60 14.20
N LEU A 119 -25.80 -20.14 14.75
CA LEU A 119 -25.84 -21.08 15.89
C LEU A 119 -26.48 -20.45 17.14
N TRP A 120 -26.15 -19.19 17.44
CA TRP A 120 -26.71 -18.48 18.59
C TRP A 120 -28.23 -18.23 18.45
N SER A 121 -28.70 -17.90 17.25
CA SER A 121 -30.12 -17.74 16.94
C SER A 121 -30.90 -19.05 17.13
N LEU A 122 -30.26 -20.18 16.89
CA LEU A 122 -30.85 -21.51 17.04
C LEU A 122 -31.03 -21.86 18.52
N TRP A 123 -30.05 -21.54 19.35
CA TRP A 123 -30.02 -21.84 20.78
C TRP A 123 -31.01 -21.00 21.61
N MET A 124 -31.31 -19.78 21.20
CA MET A 124 -32.23 -18.91 21.94
C MET A 124 -33.70 -19.36 21.84
N ARG A 125 -34.25 -19.79 22.98
CA ARG A 125 -35.63 -20.29 23.14
C ARG A 125 -36.72 -19.20 23.00
N ARG A 126 -36.40 -17.92 23.27
CA ARG A 126 -37.36 -16.80 23.19
C ARG A 126 -37.43 -16.20 21.78
N ARG A 127 -38.64 -16.16 21.21
CA ARG A 127 -38.94 -15.69 19.84
C ARG A 127 -38.47 -14.25 19.55
N THR A 128 -38.45 -13.39 20.56
CA THR A 128 -37.99 -11.99 20.46
C THR A 128 -36.48 -11.89 20.22
N TRP A 129 -35.68 -12.70 20.91
CA TRP A 129 -34.23 -12.69 20.79
C TRP A 129 -33.74 -13.28 19.47
N ARG A 130 -34.46 -14.28 18.93
CA ARG A 130 -34.23 -14.79 17.58
C ARG A 130 -34.30 -13.70 16.51
N ARG A 131 -35.23 -12.75 16.65
CA ARG A 131 -35.37 -11.64 15.69
C ARG A 131 -34.21 -10.66 15.79
N ILE A 132 -33.78 -10.33 17.01
CA ILE A 132 -32.61 -9.47 17.24
C ILE A 132 -31.36 -10.11 16.65
N GLY A 133 -31.16 -11.41 16.85
CA GLY A 133 -30.05 -12.17 16.27
C GLY A 133 -30.03 -12.13 14.74
N VAL A 134 -31.18 -12.33 14.08
CA VAL A 134 -31.27 -12.27 12.61
C VAL A 134 -30.98 -10.87 12.07
N VAL A 135 -31.43 -9.81 12.75
CA VAL A 135 -31.18 -8.42 12.32
C VAL A 135 -29.71 -8.04 12.53
N ALA A 136 -29.13 -8.36 13.69
CA ALA A 136 -27.71 -8.12 13.94
C ALA A 136 -26.82 -8.87 12.95
N LEU A 137 -27.22 -10.09 12.56
CA LEU A 137 -26.53 -10.89 11.58
C LEU A 137 -26.65 -10.32 10.16
N GLY A 138 -27.85 -9.87 9.77
CA GLY A 138 -28.04 -9.17 8.50
C GLY A 138 -27.18 -7.91 8.41
N ALA A 139 -27.07 -7.15 9.50
CA ALA A 139 -26.19 -5.98 9.56
C ALA A 139 -24.70 -6.36 9.43
N ALA A 140 -24.25 -7.43 10.08
CA ALA A 140 -22.88 -7.92 9.95
C ALA A 140 -22.58 -8.40 8.52
N ILE A 141 -23.46 -9.21 7.92
CA ILE A 141 -23.34 -9.72 6.54
C ILE A 141 -23.28 -8.58 5.52
N VAL A 142 -23.87 -7.42 5.82
CA VAL A 142 -23.81 -6.21 4.99
C VAL A 142 -22.52 -5.42 5.24
N ALA A 143 -22.12 -5.24 6.51
CA ALA A 143 -20.95 -4.45 6.87
C ALA A 143 -19.63 -5.04 6.30
N LEU A 144 -19.52 -6.37 6.26
CA LEU A 144 -18.30 -7.06 5.85
C LEU A 144 -17.95 -6.92 4.35
N PRO A 145 -18.86 -7.12 3.40
CA PRO A 145 -18.60 -6.85 1.98
C PRO A 145 -18.51 -5.35 1.66
N VAL A 146 -19.09 -4.44 2.46
CA VAL A 146 -18.77 -3.00 2.36
C VAL A 146 -17.31 -2.75 2.74
N ALA A 147 -16.85 -3.31 3.86
CA ALA A 147 -15.46 -3.19 4.30
C ALA A 147 -14.48 -3.84 3.29
N ALA A 148 -14.82 -5.00 2.73
CA ALA A 148 -14.01 -5.67 1.71
C ALA A 148 -14.04 -4.95 0.35
N GLY A 149 -15.18 -4.42 -0.07
CA GLY A 149 -15.30 -3.58 -1.27
C GLY A 149 -14.51 -2.29 -1.14
N PHE A 150 -14.51 -1.69 0.05
CA PHE A 150 -13.68 -0.54 0.38
C PHE A 150 -12.18 -0.88 0.35
N GLY A 151 -11.80 -2.05 0.89
CA GLY A 151 -10.43 -2.55 0.79
C GLY A 151 -9.96 -2.78 -0.65
N ALA A 152 -10.80 -3.36 -1.51
CA ALA A 152 -10.50 -3.56 -2.92
C ALA A 152 -10.41 -2.24 -3.71
N LEU A 153 -11.24 -1.25 -3.35
CA LEU A 153 -11.15 0.11 -3.91
C LEU A 153 -9.82 0.78 -3.53
N LEU A 154 -9.35 0.56 -2.30
CA LEU A 154 -8.05 1.06 -1.83
C LEU A 154 -6.88 0.36 -2.53
N SER A 155 -6.94 -0.97 -2.72
CA SER A 155 -5.87 -1.74 -3.38
C SER A 155 -5.75 -1.42 -4.87
N ALA A 156 -6.86 -1.24 -5.59
CA ALA A 156 -6.83 -0.86 -7.00
C ALA A 156 -6.17 0.52 -7.26
N GLN A 157 -6.05 1.35 -6.21
CA GLN A 157 -5.37 2.65 -6.29
C GLN A 157 -3.88 2.61 -5.95
N ALA A 158 -3.41 1.52 -5.34
CA ALA A 158 -1.99 1.29 -5.08
C ALA A 158 -1.21 0.91 -6.36
N GLY A 159 -1.86 0.89 -7.53
CA GLY A 159 -1.25 0.53 -8.81
C GLY A 159 -1.33 -0.97 -9.12
N GLU A 160 -1.95 -1.76 -8.25
CA GLU A 160 -2.28 -3.15 -8.52
C GLU A 160 -3.47 -3.20 -9.49
N PRO A 161 -3.38 -3.93 -10.62
CA PRO A 161 -4.36 -3.92 -11.69
C PRO A 161 -5.62 -4.75 -11.36
N GLU A 162 -6.24 -4.55 -10.20
CA GLU A 162 -7.58 -5.11 -9.99
C GLU A 162 -8.59 -4.31 -10.81
N PRO A 163 -9.49 -4.97 -11.57
CA PRO A 163 -10.47 -4.28 -12.37
C PRO A 163 -11.43 -3.47 -11.48
N VAL A 164 -11.43 -2.14 -11.66
CA VAL A 164 -12.27 -1.18 -10.93
C VAL A 164 -13.76 -1.57 -10.88
N TRP A 165 -14.24 -2.27 -11.91
CA TRP A 165 -15.62 -2.77 -11.97
C TRP A 165 -15.92 -3.85 -10.91
N ALA A 166 -14.94 -4.63 -10.47
CA ALA A 166 -15.12 -5.66 -9.44
C ALA A 166 -15.43 -5.03 -8.07
N GLY A 167 -14.76 -3.93 -7.72
CA GLY A 167 -15.06 -3.16 -6.51
C GLY A 167 -16.46 -2.50 -6.56
N ALA A 168 -16.79 -1.90 -7.71
CA ALA A 168 -18.11 -1.30 -7.93
C ALA A 168 -19.25 -2.33 -7.85
N LEU A 169 -19.06 -3.53 -8.43
CA LEU A 169 -20.06 -4.59 -8.42
C LEU A 169 -20.26 -5.16 -7.00
N ARG A 170 -19.19 -5.26 -6.19
CA ARG A 170 -19.28 -5.63 -4.77
C ARG A 170 -20.07 -4.60 -3.96
N ILE A 171 -19.79 -3.31 -4.11
CA ILE A 171 -20.53 -2.22 -3.43
C ILE A 171 -22.00 -2.20 -3.86
N ALA A 172 -22.28 -2.35 -5.16
CA ALA A 172 -23.63 -2.42 -5.71
C ALA A 172 -24.40 -3.63 -5.17
N LEU A 173 -23.75 -4.81 -5.08
CA LEU A 173 -24.35 -6.01 -4.54
C LEU A 173 -24.77 -5.81 -3.07
N VAL A 174 -23.96 -5.12 -2.26
CA VAL A 174 -24.31 -4.84 -0.86
C VAL A 174 -25.44 -3.82 -0.75
N LEU A 175 -25.41 -2.76 -1.55
CA LEU A 175 -26.50 -1.78 -1.61
C LEU A 175 -27.84 -2.40 -2.02
N VAL A 176 -27.83 -3.47 -2.83
CA VAL A 176 -29.04 -4.18 -3.27
C VAL A 176 -29.47 -5.28 -2.29
N LEU A 177 -28.52 -6.01 -1.69
CA LEU A 177 -28.83 -7.12 -0.77
C LEU A 177 -29.22 -6.65 0.64
N ALA A 178 -28.61 -5.56 1.14
CA ALA A 178 -28.91 -5.06 2.48
C ALA A 178 -30.39 -4.69 2.68
N PRO A 179 -31.04 -3.95 1.75
CA PRO A 179 -32.47 -3.68 1.83
C PRO A 179 -33.32 -4.95 1.70
N GLY A 180 -32.90 -5.89 0.84
CA GLY A 180 -33.62 -7.15 0.63
C GLY A 180 -33.71 -8.00 1.91
N VAL A 181 -32.61 -8.11 2.66
CA VAL A 181 -32.57 -8.83 3.93
C VAL A 181 -33.39 -8.10 5.00
N LEU A 182 -33.32 -6.77 5.04
CA LEU A 182 -34.13 -5.94 5.95
C LEU A 182 -35.64 -6.06 5.65
N LEU A 183 -36.03 -6.13 4.38
CA LEU A 183 -37.42 -6.31 3.96
C LEU A 183 -37.96 -7.71 4.30
N LEU A 184 -37.12 -8.75 4.17
CA LEU A 184 -37.47 -10.13 4.55
C LEU A 184 -37.62 -10.33 6.06
N GLY A 185 -36.90 -9.53 6.86
CA GLY A 185 -36.99 -9.54 8.32
C GLY A 185 -38.23 -8.83 8.90
N GLN A 186 -39.00 -8.13 8.07
CA GLN A 186 -40.18 -7.43 8.57
C GLN A 186 -41.27 -8.43 8.99
N PRO A 187 -41.78 -8.35 10.23
CA PRO A 187 -42.89 -9.17 10.65
C PRO A 187 -44.07 -8.86 9.73
N ARG A 188 -44.57 -9.89 9.01
CA ARG A 188 -45.81 -9.78 8.22
C ARG A 188 -46.84 -9.06 9.07
N ALA A 189 -47.20 -7.86 8.61
CA ALA A 189 -48.08 -6.95 9.33
C ALA A 189 -49.45 -7.64 9.46
N GLY A 190 -49.67 -8.31 10.59
CA GLY A 190 -51.01 -8.53 11.10
C GLY A 190 -51.61 -7.14 11.32
N GLN A 191 -52.76 -6.89 10.71
CA GLN A 191 -53.51 -5.63 10.70
C GLN A 191 -53.58 -5.02 12.11
N GLY A 192 -52.68 -4.09 12.43
CA GLY A 192 -52.57 -3.54 13.78
C GLY A 192 -51.35 -2.64 13.99
N GLY A 193 -51.29 -1.53 13.24
CA GLY A 193 -50.61 -0.30 13.68
C GLY A 193 -49.07 -0.20 13.56
N ARG A 194 -48.61 0.45 12.48
CA ARG A 194 -47.51 1.44 12.41
C ARG A 194 -46.24 1.22 13.27
N ARG A 195 -45.51 0.10 13.12
CA ARG A 195 -44.14 -0.03 13.67
C ARG A 195 -43.06 -0.36 12.63
N VAL A 196 -43.22 0.16 11.41
CA VAL A 196 -42.24 0.01 10.31
C VAL A 196 -41.17 1.13 10.32
N GLY A 197 -41.31 2.18 11.14
CA GLY A 197 -40.45 3.36 11.06
C GLY A 197 -39.01 3.20 11.59
N ALA A 198 -38.82 2.70 12.82
CA ALA A 198 -37.57 2.95 13.55
C ALA A 198 -36.29 2.29 12.99
N TRP A 199 -36.40 1.08 12.42
CA TRP A 199 -35.22 0.32 11.97
C TRP A 199 -34.66 0.79 10.64
N GLY A 200 -35.51 1.32 9.74
CA GLY A 200 -35.05 1.95 8.50
C GLY A 200 -34.19 3.18 8.77
N PHE A 201 -34.53 3.96 9.81
CA PHE A 201 -33.76 5.13 10.19
C PHE A 201 -32.35 4.78 10.70
N LEU A 202 -32.17 3.66 11.42
CA LEU A 202 -30.84 3.25 11.89
C LEU A 202 -29.91 2.84 10.75
N ALA A 203 -30.44 2.10 9.76
CA ALA A 203 -29.66 1.73 8.57
C ALA A 203 -29.28 2.97 7.74
N ALA A 204 -30.23 3.90 7.55
CA ALA A 204 -29.96 5.16 6.86
C ALA A 204 -28.90 6.00 7.60
N ALA A 205 -29.01 6.12 8.93
CA ALA A 205 -28.05 6.86 9.74
C ALA A 205 -26.63 6.26 9.66
N LEU A 206 -26.51 4.92 9.63
CA LEU A 206 -25.21 4.26 9.49
C LEU A 206 -24.56 4.54 8.14
N VAL A 207 -25.31 4.48 7.04
CA VAL A 207 -24.78 4.77 5.69
C VAL A 207 -24.36 6.24 5.57
N VAL A 208 -25.20 7.15 6.09
CA VAL A 208 -24.93 8.59 6.05
C VAL A 208 -23.69 8.97 6.88
N THR A 209 -23.37 8.22 7.94
CA THR A 209 -22.19 8.50 8.78
C THR A 209 -20.93 7.76 8.31
N ALA A 210 -21.04 6.49 7.93
CA ALA A 210 -19.89 5.69 7.51
C ALA A 210 -19.35 6.11 6.12
N GLY A 211 -20.24 6.51 5.20
CA GLY A 211 -19.85 6.89 3.83
C GLY A 211 -18.86 8.07 3.79
N PRO A 212 -19.18 9.22 4.40
CA PRO A 212 -18.26 10.37 4.45
C PRO A 212 -16.96 10.06 5.17
N MET A 213 -16.98 9.26 6.24
CA MET A 213 -15.77 8.87 6.98
C MET A 213 -14.84 8.04 6.09
N ALA A 214 -15.39 7.06 5.37
CA ALA A 214 -14.65 6.24 4.43
C ALA A 214 -14.06 7.10 3.29
N LEU A 215 -14.87 8.00 2.72
CA LEU A 215 -14.40 8.93 1.69
C LEU A 215 -13.29 9.86 2.21
N ALA A 216 -13.40 10.36 3.44
CA ALA A 216 -12.39 11.21 4.05
C ALA A 216 -11.06 10.46 4.27
N GLN A 217 -11.13 9.21 4.75
CA GLN A 217 -9.95 8.36 4.88
C GLN A 217 -9.29 8.08 3.54
N TRP A 218 -10.10 7.80 2.50
CA TRP A 218 -9.60 7.60 1.14
C TRP A 218 -8.92 8.86 0.60
N LEU A 219 -9.56 10.03 0.75
CA LEU A 219 -8.99 11.31 0.31
C LEU A 219 -7.66 11.62 1.02
N HIS A 220 -7.60 11.36 2.32
CA HIS A 220 -6.38 11.56 3.12
C HIS A 220 -5.23 10.66 2.67
N SER A 221 -5.52 9.38 2.37
CA SER A 221 -4.49 8.45 1.84
C SER A 221 -3.94 8.89 0.48
N GLN A 222 -4.79 9.41 -0.41
CA GLN A 222 -4.35 9.97 -1.69
C GLN A 222 -3.48 11.20 -1.51
N GLU A 223 -3.82 12.08 -0.59
CA GLU A 223 -3.06 13.29 -0.32
C GLU A 223 -1.65 12.96 0.15
N LEU A 224 -1.50 12.01 1.09
CA LEU A 224 -0.18 11.53 1.54
C LEU A 224 0.63 10.92 0.40
N ALA A 225 0.01 10.06 -0.43
CA ALA A 225 0.69 9.46 -1.59
C ALA A 225 1.08 10.51 -2.66
N ARG A 226 0.33 11.60 -2.79
CA ARG A 226 0.67 12.71 -3.68
C ARG A 226 1.81 13.54 -3.12
N VAL A 227 1.81 13.84 -1.82
CA VAL A 227 2.91 14.56 -1.15
C VAL A 227 4.21 13.77 -1.27
N HIS A 228 4.16 12.45 -1.06
CA HIS A 228 5.35 11.61 -1.17
C HIS A 228 5.92 11.63 -2.60
N ARG A 229 5.09 11.35 -3.62
CA ARG A 229 5.52 11.40 -5.03
C ARG A 229 6.03 12.78 -5.44
N ALA A 230 5.37 13.85 -5.00
CA ALA A 230 5.81 15.21 -5.28
C ALA A 230 7.16 15.52 -4.60
N SER A 231 7.39 14.99 -3.40
CA SER A 231 8.67 15.13 -2.70
C SER A 231 9.80 14.37 -3.41
N GLU A 232 9.57 13.12 -3.82
CA GLU A 232 10.55 12.32 -4.58
C GLU A 232 10.90 12.98 -5.92
N GLN A 233 9.89 13.46 -6.65
CA GLN A 233 10.11 14.17 -7.91
C GLN A 233 10.90 15.48 -7.70
N ARG A 234 10.65 16.21 -6.62
CA ARG A 234 11.43 17.41 -6.29
C ARG A 234 12.87 17.07 -5.93
N LEU A 235 13.10 16.04 -5.13
CA LEU A 235 14.44 15.57 -4.79
C LEU A 235 15.22 15.11 -6.02
N ALA A 236 14.57 14.36 -6.91
CA ALA A 236 15.17 13.94 -8.18
C ALA A 236 15.56 15.14 -9.06
N ARG A 237 14.71 16.17 -9.15
CA ARG A 237 15.03 17.40 -9.90
C ARG A 237 16.18 18.18 -9.29
N VAL A 238 16.23 18.31 -7.96
CA VAL A 238 17.34 18.97 -7.27
C VAL A 238 18.64 18.21 -7.49
N ALA A 239 18.61 16.87 -7.42
CA ALA A 239 19.79 16.05 -7.70
C ALA A 239 20.28 16.20 -9.14
N ASP A 240 19.36 16.24 -10.12
CA ASP A 240 19.71 16.45 -11.53
C ASP A 240 20.29 17.84 -11.78
N GLN A 241 19.69 18.89 -11.19
CA GLN A 241 20.20 20.25 -11.27
C GLN A 241 21.60 20.37 -10.66
N LEU A 242 21.83 19.79 -9.48
CA LEU A 242 23.15 19.75 -8.84
C LEU A 242 24.16 19.00 -9.70
N ARG A 243 23.76 17.90 -10.35
CA ARG A 243 24.62 17.14 -11.26
C ARG A 243 25.01 17.98 -12.48
N VAL A 244 24.06 18.66 -13.11
CA VAL A 244 24.31 19.53 -14.26
C VAL A 244 25.24 20.69 -13.88
N GLN A 245 24.98 21.36 -12.75
CA GLN A 245 25.82 22.44 -12.26
C GLN A 245 27.24 21.93 -11.96
N THR A 246 27.38 20.87 -11.15
CA THR A 246 28.69 20.30 -10.80
C THR A 246 29.48 19.89 -12.04
N ASN A 247 28.84 19.29 -13.05
CA ASN A 247 29.50 18.90 -14.30
C ASN A 247 30.00 20.13 -15.10
N ALA A 248 29.24 21.23 -15.10
CA ALA A 248 29.67 22.46 -15.76
C ALA A 248 30.90 23.06 -15.05
N THR A 249 30.90 23.06 -13.72
CA THR A 249 32.01 23.54 -12.89
C THR A 249 33.27 22.70 -13.08
N VAL A 250 33.15 21.36 -13.08
CA VAL A 250 34.25 20.43 -13.38
C VAL A 250 34.84 20.71 -14.75
N LEU A 251 34.00 20.81 -15.79
CA LEU A 251 34.46 21.07 -17.15
C LEU A 251 35.16 22.43 -17.26
N SER A 252 34.67 23.45 -16.55
CA SER A 252 35.33 24.76 -16.51
C SER A 252 36.69 24.69 -15.84
N LEU A 253 36.82 23.95 -14.75
CA LEU A 253 38.09 23.78 -14.04
C LEU A 253 39.09 22.97 -14.88
N GLU A 254 38.63 21.94 -15.58
CA GLU A 254 39.45 21.20 -16.54
C GLU A 254 39.97 22.05 -17.69
N ARG A 255 39.17 23.01 -18.18
CA ARG A 255 39.62 23.94 -19.22
C ARG A 255 40.72 24.87 -18.68
N MET A 256 40.57 25.37 -17.45
CA MET A 256 41.58 26.18 -16.79
C MET A 256 42.87 25.37 -16.57
N ALA A 257 42.77 24.14 -16.06
CA ALA A 257 43.91 23.24 -15.88
C ALA A 257 44.62 22.94 -17.21
N ARG A 258 43.85 22.64 -18.27
CA ARG A 258 44.40 22.44 -19.61
C ARG A 258 45.11 23.70 -20.11
N ALA A 259 44.51 24.89 -20.01
CA ALA A 259 45.12 26.13 -20.46
C ALA A 259 46.51 26.34 -19.83
N TRP A 260 46.65 26.05 -18.54
CA TRP A 260 47.94 26.08 -17.85
C TRP A 260 48.91 24.99 -18.30
N ALA A 261 48.43 23.76 -18.54
CA ALA A 261 49.28 22.71 -19.13
C ALA A 261 49.89 23.12 -20.49
N TRP A 262 49.16 23.91 -21.30
CA TRP A 262 49.65 24.42 -22.58
C TRP A 262 50.66 25.57 -22.45
N GLN A 263 50.48 26.46 -21.46
CA GLN A 263 51.36 27.61 -21.24
C GLN A 263 52.59 27.29 -20.39
N GLY A 264 52.57 26.17 -19.67
CA GLY A 264 53.58 25.79 -18.69
C GLY A 264 53.20 26.24 -17.28
N ARG A 265 54.17 26.24 -16.36
CA ARG A 265 53.92 26.64 -14.98
C ARG A 265 53.44 28.10 -14.94
N PRO A 266 52.26 28.40 -14.40
CA PRO A 266 51.74 29.77 -14.36
C PRO A 266 52.68 30.71 -13.61
N GLU A 267 52.75 31.98 -14.00
CA GLU A 267 53.16 33.01 -13.05
C GLU A 267 52.09 33.15 -11.95
N GLN A 268 52.53 33.37 -10.72
CA GLN A 268 51.62 33.38 -9.56
C GLN A 268 50.50 34.41 -9.70
N ASN A 269 50.79 35.59 -10.27
CA ASN A 269 49.79 36.65 -10.41
C ASN A 269 48.75 36.34 -11.48
N ASP A 270 49.16 35.76 -12.60
CA ASP A 270 48.25 35.37 -13.67
C ASP A 270 47.33 34.24 -13.19
N TRP A 271 47.89 33.22 -12.52
CA TRP A 271 47.08 32.16 -11.91
C TRP A 271 46.10 32.69 -10.87
N LYS A 272 46.54 33.60 -9.99
CA LYS A 272 45.65 34.18 -8.97
C LYS A 272 44.50 34.95 -9.61
N THR A 273 44.75 35.65 -10.71
CA THR A 273 43.72 36.41 -11.43
C THR A 273 42.68 35.47 -12.03
N ASP A 274 43.12 34.40 -12.70
CA ASP A 274 42.21 33.40 -13.27
C ASP A 274 41.45 32.63 -12.19
N ALA A 275 42.12 32.26 -11.09
CA ALA A 275 41.50 31.59 -9.96
C ALA A 275 40.45 32.47 -9.26
N TRP A 276 40.72 33.78 -9.11
CA TRP A 276 39.75 34.74 -8.59
C TRP A 276 38.53 34.84 -9.50
N LEU A 277 38.75 34.99 -10.81
CA LEU A 277 37.66 35.04 -11.78
C LEU A 277 36.83 33.76 -11.74
N PHE A 278 37.49 32.60 -11.61
CA PHE A 278 36.81 31.31 -11.50
C PHE A 278 35.92 31.23 -10.25
N VAL A 279 36.46 31.58 -9.07
CA VAL A 279 35.67 31.58 -7.83
C VAL A 279 34.50 32.56 -7.89
N ASP A 280 34.71 33.74 -8.49
CA ASP A 280 33.66 34.76 -8.67
C ASP A 280 32.53 34.27 -9.60
N HIS A 281 32.84 33.46 -10.61
CA HIS A 281 31.85 32.90 -11.54
C HIS A 281 31.12 31.66 -11.02
N HIS A 282 31.69 30.94 -10.04
CA HIS A 282 31.16 29.66 -9.54
C HIS A 282 30.94 29.74 -8.02
N GLU A 283 29.77 30.22 -7.59
CA GLU A 283 29.45 30.45 -6.17
C GLU A 283 29.56 29.19 -5.29
N GLU A 284 29.38 27.99 -5.86
CA GLU A 284 29.57 26.73 -5.15
C GLU A 284 31.03 26.40 -4.82
N ILE A 285 31.99 27.07 -5.45
CA ILE A 285 33.42 26.88 -5.25
C ILE A 285 33.91 27.87 -4.22
N ARG A 286 34.26 27.37 -3.03
CA ARG A 286 34.77 28.22 -1.95
C ARG A 286 36.19 28.75 -2.22
N ALA A 287 37.03 27.94 -2.87
CA ALA A 287 38.38 28.33 -3.25
C ALA A 287 38.99 27.39 -4.30
N VAL A 288 39.99 27.90 -4.99
CA VAL A 288 40.86 27.18 -5.91
C VAL A 288 42.27 27.20 -5.34
N ALA A 289 42.92 26.04 -5.34
CA ALA A 289 44.28 25.84 -4.82
C ALA A 289 45.19 25.29 -5.92
N TRP A 290 46.41 25.83 -6.02
CA TRP A 290 47.49 25.20 -6.77
C TRP A 290 48.28 24.32 -5.81
N VAL A 291 48.31 23.03 -6.09
CA VAL A 291 48.90 22.01 -5.23
C VAL A 291 50.07 21.38 -5.98
N ASP A 292 51.17 21.13 -5.28
CA ASP A 292 52.33 20.46 -5.87
C ASP A 292 52.26 18.92 -5.73
N PRO A 293 53.23 18.17 -6.29
CA PRO A 293 53.26 16.71 -6.15
C PRO A 293 53.44 16.19 -4.71
N ALA A 294 53.88 17.03 -3.77
CA ALA A 294 53.96 16.68 -2.36
C ALA A 294 52.63 16.91 -1.62
N TYR A 295 51.59 17.34 -2.35
CA TYR A 295 50.28 17.73 -1.83
C TYR A 295 50.29 18.98 -0.94
N ASP A 296 51.35 19.79 -1.04
CA ASP A 296 51.44 21.08 -0.37
C ASP A 296 50.71 22.15 -1.20
N VAL A 297 49.87 22.94 -0.53
CA VAL A 297 49.18 24.08 -1.15
C VAL A 297 50.20 25.19 -1.39
N ARG A 298 50.51 25.46 -2.67
CA ARG A 298 51.43 26.54 -3.05
C ARG A 298 50.71 27.87 -3.14
N TRP A 299 49.55 27.90 -3.77
CA TRP A 299 48.73 29.09 -3.93
C TRP A 299 47.26 28.77 -3.62
N LEU A 300 46.54 29.71 -3.05
CA LEU A 300 45.13 29.56 -2.66
C LEU A 300 44.38 30.88 -2.89
N VAL A 301 43.19 30.79 -3.49
CA VAL A 301 42.30 31.93 -3.73
C VAL A 301 40.83 31.53 -3.50
N PRO A 302 40.05 32.28 -2.70
CA PRO A 302 40.49 33.29 -1.73
C PRO A 302 41.19 32.66 -0.53
N LEU A 303 42.07 33.41 0.12
CA LEU A 303 42.74 32.96 1.36
C LEU A 303 41.85 33.15 2.60
N SER A 304 40.98 34.16 2.59
CA SER A 304 40.18 34.55 3.76
C SER A 304 39.25 33.43 4.22
N GLY A 305 39.40 32.99 5.48
CA GLY A 305 38.61 31.90 6.07
C GLY A 305 39.05 30.50 5.65
N LEU A 306 40.20 30.38 4.98
CA LEU A 306 40.82 29.13 4.55
C LEU A 306 42.32 29.09 4.88
N GLU A 307 42.76 29.86 5.86
CA GLU A 307 44.15 29.94 6.31
C GLU A 307 44.66 28.57 6.79
N ASP A 308 43.80 27.81 7.47
CA ASP A 308 44.09 26.43 7.89
C ASP A 308 44.38 25.50 6.70
N LEU A 309 43.74 25.74 5.56
CA LEU A 309 43.94 24.93 4.36
C LEU A 309 45.24 25.30 3.66
N ALA A 310 45.58 26.59 3.61
CA ALA A 310 46.83 27.09 3.05
C ALA A 310 48.07 26.60 3.82
N ALA A 311 47.97 26.41 5.14
CA ALA A 311 49.05 25.93 5.97
C ALA A 311 49.15 24.39 6.06
N SER A 312 48.15 23.65 5.57
CA SER A 312 48.08 22.19 5.72
C SER A 312 48.50 21.45 4.45
N ASN A 313 49.21 20.33 4.62
CA ASN A 313 49.39 19.36 3.54
C ASN A 313 48.05 18.66 3.28
N LEU A 314 47.53 18.73 2.05
CA LEU A 314 46.23 18.15 1.71
C LEU A 314 46.25 16.63 1.79
N GLY A 315 47.43 16.03 1.65
CA GLY A 315 47.69 14.61 1.82
C GLY A 315 47.48 14.12 3.25
N ASP A 316 47.49 14.96 4.28
CA ASP A 316 47.28 14.49 5.67
C ASP A 316 45.87 13.93 5.91
N ARG A 317 44.91 14.29 5.05
CA ARG A 317 43.52 13.83 5.11
C ARG A 317 43.33 12.65 4.15
N ALA A 318 43.04 11.47 4.69
CA ALA A 318 42.94 10.23 3.91
C ALA A 318 42.01 10.33 2.67
N ALA A 319 40.83 10.94 2.82
CA ALA A 319 39.88 11.11 1.71
C ALA A 319 40.40 12.06 0.63
N THR A 320 41.15 13.10 1.01
CA THR A 320 41.74 14.07 0.09
C THR A 320 42.95 13.47 -0.62
N ARG A 321 43.83 12.79 0.10
CA ARG A 321 44.96 12.04 -0.46
C ARG A 321 44.51 11.05 -1.53
N ALA A 322 43.50 10.23 -1.24
CA ALA A 322 42.97 9.25 -2.18
C ALA A 322 42.34 9.89 -3.44
N ALA A 323 41.87 11.14 -3.37
CA ALA A 323 41.39 11.88 -4.53
C ALA A 323 42.56 12.44 -5.36
N LEU A 324 43.55 13.03 -4.70
CA LEU A 324 44.77 13.56 -5.34
C LEU A 324 45.57 12.47 -6.04
N GLU A 325 45.81 11.33 -5.38
CA GLU A 325 46.49 10.16 -5.96
C GLU A 325 45.76 9.59 -7.18
N ARG A 326 44.42 9.64 -7.21
CA ARG A 326 43.63 9.20 -8.38
C ARG A 326 43.74 10.18 -9.54
N ALA A 327 43.65 11.48 -9.25
CA ALA A 327 43.85 12.52 -10.26
C ALA A 327 45.25 12.45 -10.86
N GLU A 328 46.28 12.27 -10.02
CA GLU A 328 47.69 12.13 -10.43
C GLU A 328 47.92 10.90 -11.31
N ARG A 329 47.21 9.79 -11.06
CA ARG A 329 47.24 8.58 -11.90
C ARG A 329 46.54 8.75 -13.26
N GLY A 330 46.04 9.94 -13.59
CA GLY A 330 45.40 10.22 -14.87
C GLY A 330 43.95 9.73 -14.96
N GLU A 331 43.27 9.50 -13.83
CA GLU A 331 41.83 9.16 -13.83
C GLU A 331 40.92 10.37 -14.18
N GLY A 332 41.52 11.49 -14.58
CA GLY A 332 40.81 12.74 -14.89
C GLY A 332 40.44 13.51 -13.62
N SER A 333 39.35 14.28 -13.70
CA SER A 333 38.84 15.06 -12.58
C SER A 333 38.21 14.16 -11.52
N VAL A 334 38.67 14.29 -10.28
CA VAL A 334 38.29 13.41 -9.18
C VAL A 334 37.77 14.21 -8.01
N MET A 335 36.57 13.86 -7.53
CA MET A 335 36.02 14.41 -6.29
C MET A 335 36.35 13.51 -5.08
N SER A 336 36.72 14.12 -3.96
CA SER A 336 36.89 13.42 -2.68
C SER A 336 35.54 13.14 -2.01
N ALA A 337 35.52 12.19 -1.08
CA ALA A 337 34.38 12.03 -0.19
C ALA A 337 34.20 13.30 0.67
N PRO A 338 32.95 13.70 0.99
CA PRO A 338 32.71 14.87 1.82
C PRO A 338 33.36 14.70 3.19
N SER A 339 34.15 15.69 3.59
CA SER A 339 34.83 15.78 4.87
C SER A 339 34.29 16.97 5.66
N ARG A 340 34.27 16.90 6.99
CA ARG A 340 33.92 18.08 7.79
C ARG A 340 35.12 19.03 7.85
N GLY A 341 34.91 20.28 7.47
CA GLY A 341 35.87 21.35 7.71
C GLY A 341 35.89 21.77 9.19
N ALA A 342 36.85 22.63 9.55
CA ALA A 342 36.96 23.20 10.90
C ALA A 342 35.68 23.91 11.36
N GLU A 343 34.93 24.51 10.42
CA GLU A 343 33.64 25.18 10.66
C GLU A 343 32.45 24.20 10.82
N GLY A 344 32.66 22.89 10.74
CA GLY A 344 31.59 21.88 10.83
C GLY A 344 30.79 21.65 9.54
N HIS A 345 30.92 22.51 8.54
CA HIS A 345 30.33 22.32 7.21
C HIS A 345 31.00 21.16 6.46
N ALA A 346 30.20 20.37 5.74
CA ALA A 346 30.71 19.36 4.82
C ALA A 346 31.36 20.04 3.60
N ARG A 347 32.57 19.61 3.27
CA ARG A 347 33.37 20.10 2.15
C ARG A 347 33.91 18.91 1.36
N ALA A 348 33.85 18.98 0.03
CA ALA A 348 34.51 18.04 -0.86
C ALA A 348 35.61 18.78 -1.64
N LEU A 349 36.66 18.06 -2.01
CA LEU A 349 37.74 18.58 -2.85
C LEU A 349 37.56 18.01 -4.26
N LEU A 350 37.60 18.88 -5.27
CA LEU A 350 37.71 18.51 -6.67
C LEU A 350 39.16 18.66 -7.10
N ALA A 351 39.82 17.54 -7.38
CA ALA A 351 41.17 17.49 -7.90
C ALA A 351 41.12 17.40 -9.43
N VAL A 352 41.86 18.26 -10.11
CA VAL A 352 42.02 18.23 -11.56
C VAL A 352 43.52 18.19 -11.86
N PRO A 353 44.02 17.15 -12.55
CA PRO A 353 45.44 17.05 -12.84
C PRO A 353 45.85 18.11 -13.87
N VAL A 354 47.04 18.67 -13.69
CA VAL A 354 47.71 19.50 -14.69
C VAL A 354 48.85 18.67 -15.25
N GLU A 355 48.69 18.18 -16.48
CA GLU A 355 49.72 17.38 -17.15
C GLU A 355 50.87 18.29 -17.59
N GLU A 356 52.06 18.09 -17.03
CA GLU A 356 53.25 18.72 -17.57
C GLU A 356 53.56 18.07 -18.92
N ARG A 357 53.51 18.86 -19.99
CA ARG A 357 53.82 18.35 -21.33
C ARG A 357 55.25 17.81 -21.30
N ALA A 358 55.41 16.50 -21.46
CA ALA A 358 56.71 15.91 -21.70
C ALA A 358 57.32 16.63 -22.91
N GLN A 359 58.33 17.45 -22.67
CA GLN A 359 59.06 18.15 -23.73
C GLN A 359 59.70 17.05 -24.59
N ALA A 360 59.07 16.79 -25.74
CA ALA A 360 59.50 15.80 -26.71
C ALA A 360 60.59 16.36 -27.62
#